data_AF-A0A252DDL8-F1
#
_entry.id   AF-A0A252DDL8-F1
#
_cell.length_a   1.000
_cell.length_b   1.000
_cell.length_c   1.000
_cell.angle_alpha   90.00
_cell.angle_beta   90.00
_cell.angle_gamma   90.00
#
_symmetry.space_group_name_H-M   'P 1'
#
loop_
_entity.id
_entity.type
_entity.pdbx_description
1 polymer ?
#
loop_
_entity_poly.entity_id
_entity_poly.type
_entity_poly.pdbx_seq_one_letter_code
_entity_poly.pdbx_strand_id
1 'polypeptide(L)'
;MRTLGESLRVVGNFPQANIILERILVIANQLKLPEIITLAQLSLGNIARSQINNTNNPQISSQAAQVALNLYQQAAASAPVDLKVQAQVNQLSLLVETNQLDAAKTLLPQLQQEIATLPPSRSAIAARLNQGQTMCFNLNSGNAKPPP
;
A
#
# COMPACT_ATOMS: atom_id res chain seq x y z
N MET A 1 -14.53 8.21 -1.31
CA MET A 1 -13.45 8.91 -2.03
C MET A 1 -12.75 7.91 -2.94
N ARG A 2 -12.98 7.99 -4.26
CA ARG A 2 -12.14 7.27 -5.23
C ARG A 2 -10.79 7.99 -5.21
N THR A 3 -9.77 7.35 -4.66
CA THR A 3 -8.41 7.90 -4.67
C THR A 3 -7.98 8.17 -6.10
N LEU A 4 -7.24 9.27 -6.33
CA LEU A 4 -6.67 9.66 -7.62
C LEU A 4 -5.90 8.51 -8.31
N GLY A 5 -5.33 7.59 -7.53
CA GLY A 5 -4.70 6.36 -8.02
C GLY A 5 -5.66 5.35 -8.68
N GLU A 6 -6.94 5.33 -8.33
CA GLU A 6 -7.95 4.44 -8.93
C GLU A 6 -8.29 4.90 -10.36
N SER A 7 -8.31 6.22 -10.59
CA SER A 7 -8.46 6.84 -11.91
C SER A 7 -7.29 6.53 -12.83
N LEU A 8 -6.07 6.41 -12.27
CA LEU A 8 -4.85 6.11 -13.02
C LEU A 8 -4.71 4.62 -13.36
N ARG A 9 -5.33 3.72 -12.59
CA ARG A 9 -5.35 2.27 -12.90
C ARG A 9 -6.12 1.96 -14.18
N VAL A 10 -7.12 2.77 -14.54
CA VAL A 10 -7.99 2.54 -15.70
C VAL A 10 -7.31 2.91 -17.03
N VAL A 11 -6.24 3.71 -17.02
CA VAL A 11 -5.68 4.28 -18.26
C VAL A 11 -4.47 3.51 -18.80
N GLY A 12 -3.90 2.56 -18.06
CA GLY A 12 -2.78 1.73 -18.56
C GLY A 12 -1.51 2.52 -18.98
N ASN A 13 -1.48 3.84 -18.74
CA ASN A 13 -0.38 4.74 -19.10
C ASN A 13 0.44 5.09 -17.85
N PHE A 14 0.97 4.04 -17.22
CA PHE A 14 1.81 4.12 -16.03
C PHE A 14 3.03 5.05 -16.19
N PRO A 15 3.71 5.16 -17.36
CA PRO A 15 4.88 6.02 -17.50
C PRO A 15 4.57 7.51 -17.36
N GLN A 16 3.53 8.02 -18.03
CA GLN A 16 3.15 9.43 -17.94
C GLN A 16 2.63 9.79 -16.54
N ALA A 17 1.86 8.89 -15.94
CA ALA A 17 1.39 9.05 -14.56
C ALA A 17 2.57 9.16 -13.58
N ASN A 18 3.59 8.32 -13.74
CA ASN A 18 4.78 8.34 -12.88
C ASN A 18 5.51 9.69 -12.95
N ILE A 19 5.77 10.20 -14.16
CA ILE A 19 6.45 11.50 -14.37
C ILE A 19 5.66 12.64 -13.72
N ILE A 20 4.34 12.67 -13.89
CA ILE A 20 3.49 13.71 -13.32
C ILE A 20 3.50 13.63 -11.79
N LEU A 21 3.38 12.44 -11.22
CA LEU A 21 3.38 12.23 -9.78
C LEU A 21 4.73 12.55 -9.13
N GLU A 22 5.85 12.24 -9.78
CA GLU A 22 7.19 12.65 -9.32
C GLU A 22 7.33 14.17 -9.29
N ARG A 23 6.85 14.88 -10.32
CA ARG A 23 6.83 16.36 -10.33
C ARG A 23 5.95 16.92 -9.23
N ILE A 24 4.75 16.36 -9.04
CA ILE A 24 3.85 16.75 -7.94
C ILE A 24 4.56 16.56 -6.60
N LEU A 25 5.24 15.43 -6.40
CA LEU A 25 5.95 15.14 -5.17
C LEU A 25 7.08 16.15 -4.91
N VAL A 26 7.86 16.52 -5.93
CA VAL A 26 8.91 17.55 -5.82
C VAL A 26 8.31 18.89 -5.40
N ILE A 27 7.27 19.36 -6.10
CA ILE A 27 6.60 20.63 -5.82
C ILE A 27 5.99 20.61 -4.41
N ALA A 28 5.28 19.54 -4.05
CA ALA A 28 4.62 19.41 -2.75
C ALA A 28 5.63 19.38 -1.59
N ASN A 29 6.81 18.78 -1.78
CA ASN A 29 7.90 18.83 -0.81
C ASN A 29 8.44 20.26 -0.62
N GLN A 30 8.66 20.99 -1.72
CA GLN A 30 9.10 22.39 -1.66
C GLN A 30 8.08 23.28 -0.92
N LEU A 31 6.80 23.05 -1.18
CA LEU A 31 5.68 23.77 -0.56
C LEU A 31 5.27 23.22 0.81
N LYS A 32 5.91 22.14 1.29
CA LYS A 32 5.61 21.46 2.56
C LYS A 32 4.13 21.12 2.72
N LEU A 33 3.55 20.49 1.70
CA LEU A 33 2.14 20.08 1.65
C LEU A 33 1.99 18.58 2.00
N PRO A 34 1.87 18.19 3.29
CA PRO A 34 1.94 16.80 3.72
C PRO A 34 0.87 15.92 3.08
N GLU A 35 -0.36 16.40 2.94
CA GLU A 35 -1.45 15.64 2.30
C GLU A 35 -1.13 15.30 0.84
N ILE A 36 -0.61 16.26 0.07
CA ILE A 36 -0.27 16.06 -1.34
C ILE A 36 0.96 15.16 -1.49
N ILE A 37 1.95 15.30 -0.61
CA ILE A 37 3.12 14.41 -0.53
C ILE A 37 2.65 12.97 -0.34
N THR A 38 1.79 12.73 0.65
CA THR A 38 1.27 11.39 0.95
C THR A 38 0.45 10.82 -0.20
N LEU A 39 -0.44 11.60 -0.82
CA LEU A 39 -1.25 11.15 -1.95
C LEU A 39 -0.39 10.80 -3.18
N ALA A 40 0.66 11.58 -3.44
CA ALA A 40 1.61 11.29 -4.51
C ALA A 40 2.38 9.99 -4.22
N GLN A 41 2.91 9.81 -2.99
CA GLN A 41 3.61 8.60 -2.57
C GLN A 41 2.73 7.34 -2.65
N LEU A 42 1.48 7.42 -2.17
CA LEU A 42 0.50 6.34 -2.29
C LEU A 42 0.27 5.96 -3.75
N SER A 43 0.13 6.96 -4.62
CA SER A 43 -0.13 6.74 -6.06
C SER A 43 1.08 6.10 -6.75
N LEU A 44 2.30 6.61 -6.48
CA LEU A 44 3.55 6.03 -6.97
C LEU A 44 3.72 4.59 -6.48
N GLY A 45 3.41 4.31 -5.21
CA GLY A 45 3.49 2.98 -4.63
C GLY A 45 2.52 2.00 -5.29
N ASN A 46 1.32 2.46 -5.63
CA ASN A 46 0.34 1.66 -6.38
C ASN A 46 0.81 1.38 -7.82
N ILE A 47 1.47 2.34 -8.48
CA ILE A 47 2.07 2.14 -9.81
C ILE A 47 3.19 1.09 -9.72
N ALA A 48 4.11 1.22 -8.77
CA ALA A 48 5.16 0.22 -8.55
C ALA A 48 4.58 -1.17 -8.26
N ARG A 49 3.58 -1.27 -7.39
CA ARG A 49 2.88 -2.54 -7.11
C ARG A 49 2.24 -3.14 -8.36
N SER A 50 1.68 -2.32 -9.25
CA SER A 50 1.11 -2.81 -10.52
C SER A 50 2.16 -3.47 -11.43
N GLN A 51 3.42 -3.03 -11.36
CA GLN A 51 4.51 -3.61 -12.15
C GLN A 51 4.84 -5.05 -11.73
N ILE A 52 4.63 -5.40 -10.45
CA ILE A 52 4.80 -6.77 -9.93
C ILE A 52 3.90 -7.74 -10.70
N ASN A 53 2.65 -7.33 -10.94
CA ASN A 53 1.62 -8.15 -11.60
C ASN A 53 1.71 -8.15 -13.14
N ASN A 54 2.51 -7.24 -13.72
CA ASN A 54 2.65 -7.08 -15.16
C ASN A 54 3.94 -7.71 -15.71
N THR A 55 4.72 -8.41 -14.89
CA THR A 55 5.99 -9.02 -15.29
C THR A 55 6.13 -10.44 -14.73
N ASN A 56 6.77 -11.31 -15.51
CA ASN A 56 7.18 -12.65 -15.06
C ASN A 56 8.65 -12.68 -14.64
N ASN A 57 9.35 -11.54 -14.64
CA ASN A 57 10.76 -11.45 -14.27
C ASN A 57 10.89 -11.25 -12.74
N PRO A 58 11.44 -12.23 -12.00
CA PRO A 58 11.50 -12.17 -10.54
C PRO A 58 12.29 -10.97 -10.00
N GLN A 59 13.34 -10.54 -10.71
CA GLN A 59 14.15 -9.39 -10.33
C GLN A 59 13.36 -8.08 -10.47
N ILE A 60 12.59 -7.92 -11.55
CA ILE A 60 11.72 -6.75 -11.73
C ILE A 60 10.62 -6.73 -10.67
N SER A 61 9.99 -7.88 -10.40
CA SER A 61 8.97 -8.00 -9.36
C SER A 61 9.52 -7.66 -7.97
N SER A 62 10.71 -8.15 -7.63
CA SER A 62 11.36 -7.87 -6.34
C SER A 62 11.71 -6.39 -6.18
N GLN A 63 12.25 -5.78 -7.24
CA GLN A 63 12.57 -4.35 -7.24
C GLN A 63 11.30 -3.49 -7.10
N ALA A 64 10.25 -3.83 -7.86
CA ALA A 64 8.96 -3.14 -7.80
C ALA A 64 8.31 -3.26 -6.42
N ALA A 65 8.40 -4.44 -5.78
CA ALA A 65 7.95 -4.65 -4.41
C ALA A 65 8.70 -3.76 -3.41
N GLN A 66 10.03 -3.66 -3.51
CA GLN A 66 10.82 -2.80 -2.65
C GLN A 66 10.46 -1.32 -2.82
N VAL A 67 10.30 -0.86 -4.07
CA VAL A 67 9.89 0.52 -4.38
C VAL A 67 8.52 0.82 -3.78
N ALA A 68 7.54 -0.06 -3.99
CA ALA A 68 6.20 0.11 -3.46
C ALA A 68 6.18 0.14 -1.92
N LEU A 69 6.92 -0.77 -1.26
CA LEU A 69 7.05 -0.78 0.20
C LEU A 69 7.64 0.53 0.73
N ASN A 70 8.73 1.01 0.13
CA ASN A 70 9.36 2.26 0.54
C ASN A 70 8.40 3.45 0.42
N LEU A 71 7.63 3.51 -0.66
CA LEU A 71 6.65 4.59 -0.88
C LEU A 71 5.50 4.55 0.12
N TYR A 72 4.99 3.36 0.47
CA TYR A 72 3.97 3.24 1.51
C TYR A 72 4.52 3.59 2.90
N GLN A 73 5.76 3.23 3.22
CA GLN A 73 6.39 3.61 4.49
C GLN A 73 6.58 5.13 4.61
N GLN A 74 7.04 5.78 3.53
CA GLN A 74 7.16 7.24 3.50
C GLN A 74 5.79 7.92 3.65
N ALA A 75 4.76 7.40 2.95
CA ALA A 75 3.39 7.88 3.08
C ALA A 75 2.87 7.74 4.51
N ALA A 76 3.21 6.65 5.22
CA ALA A 76 2.79 6.46 6.60
C ALA A 76 3.51 7.37 7.62
N ALA A 77 4.63 8.01 7.25
CA ALA A 77 5.47 8.77 8.18
C ALA A 77 5.00 10.22 8.42
N SER A 78 4.36 10.86 7.44
CA SER A 78 4.08 12.31 7.48
C SER A 78 2.64 12.69 7.13
N ALA A 79 1.72 11.74 7.21
CA ALA A 79 0.36 11.88 6.72
C ALA A 79 -0.65 12.32 7.78
N PRO A 80 -1.74 12.99 7.36
CA PRO A 80 -3.00 12.95 8.10
C PRO A 80 -3.40 11.51 8.45
N VAL A 81 -4.04 11.31 9.60
CA VAL A 81 -4.27 9.99 10.20
C VAL A 81 -4.95 9.00 9.22
N ASP A 82 -5.89 9.48 8.39
CA ASP A 82 -6.59 8.63 7.44
C ASP A 82 -5.73 8.15 6.28
N LEU A 83 -4.89 9.03 5.72
CA LEU A 83 -3.95 8.66 4.67
C LEU A 83 -2.80 7.79 5.20
N LYS A 84 -2.37 8.01 6.46
CA LYS A 84 -1.42 7.14 7.15
C LYS A 84 -1.93 5.71 7.22
N VAL A 85 -3.16 5.54 7.72
CA VAL A 85 -3.78 4.23 7.85
C VAL A 85 -3.98 3.58 6.47
N GLN A 86 -4.35 4.36 5.45
CA GLN A 86 -4.42 3.85 4.09
C GLN A 86 -3.07 3.32 3.57
N ALA A 87 -1.97 4.04 3.85
CA ALA A 87 -0.63 3.60 3.48
C ALA A 87 -0.22 2.31 4.19
N GLN A 88 -0.49 2.19 5.49
CA GLN A 88 -0.22 0.97 6.26
C GLN A 88 -1.07 -0.23 5.78
N VAL A 89 -2.33 -0.02 5.41
CA VAL A 89 -3.17 -1.06 4.79
C VAL A 89 -2.55 -1.54 3.47
N ASN A 90 -2.08 -0.61 2.63
CA ASN A 90 -1.42 -0.95 1.37
C ASN A 90 -0.09 -1.70 1.60
N GLN A 91 0.69 -1.28 2.61
CA GLN A 91 1.91 -1.96 3.03
C GLN A 91 1.61 -3.39 3.48
N LEU A 92 0.62 -3.59 4.37
CA LEU A 92 0.22 -4.91 4.84
C LEU A 92 -0.17 -5.82 3.67
N SER A 93 -1.01 -5.31 2.77
CA SER A 93 -1.47 -6.06 1.59
C SER A 93 -0.32 -6.47 0.67
N LEU A 94 0.67 -5.59 0.48
CA LEU A 94 1.86 -5.90 -0.33
C LEU A 94 2.80 -6.91 0.36
N LEU A 95 2.98 -6.82 1.67
CA LEU A 95 3.78 -7.80 2.43
C LEU A 95 3.18 -9.20 2.31
N VAL A 96 1.86 -9.31 2.33
CA VAL A 96 1.14 -10.56 2.13
C VAL A 96 1.29 -11.09 0.70
N GLU A 97 1.08 -10.25 -0.31
CA GLU A 97 1.25 -10.61 -1.73
C GLU A 97 2.67 -11.10 -2.04
N THR A 98 3.67 -10.54 -1.36
CA THR A 98 5.09 -10.87 -1.53
C THR A 98 5.61 -11.89 -0.51
N ASN A 99 4.70 -12.55 0.23
CA ASN A 99 4.99 -13.60 1.22
C ASN A 99 5.94 -13.18 2.36
N GLN A 100 6.02 -11.89 2.68
CA GLN A 100 6.77 -11.33 3.82
C GLN A 100 5.94 -11.40 5.10
N LEU A 101 5.57 -12.63 5.50
CA LEU A 101 4.55 -12.87 6.53
C LEU A 101 4.96 -12.39 7.93
N ASP A 102 6.24 -12.45 8.28
CA ASP A 102 6.71 -11.99 9.61
C ASP A 102 6.56 -10.47 9.77
N ALA A 103 6.89 -9.71 8.71
CA ALA A 103 6.66 -8.28 8.66
C ALA A 103 5.16 -7.95 8.69
N ALA A 104 4.33 -8.72 7.98
CA ALA A 104 2.87 -8.55 7.98
C ALA A 104 2.25 -8.79 9.37
N LYS A 105 2.68 -9.86 10.07
CA LYS A 105 2.26 -10.19 11.44
C LYS A 105 2.68 -9.11 12.43
N THR A 106 3.81 -8.47 12.22
CA THR A 106 4.30 -7.36 13.06
C THR A 106 3.46 -6.09 12.86
N LEU A 107 3.09 -5.76 11.62
CA LEU A 107 2.33 -4.55 11.29
C LEU A 107 0.86 -4.63 11.70
N LEU A 108 0.28 -5.84 11.68
CA LEU A 108 -1.16 -6.03 11.80
C LEU A 108 -1.78 -5.51 13.10
N PRO A 109 -1.23 -5.77 14.30
CA PRO A 109 -1.83 -5.31 15.56
C PRO A 109 -1.87 -3.78 15.68
N GLN A 110 -0.80 -3.11 15.21
CA GLN A 110 -0.74 -1.64 15.21
C GLN A 110 -1.86 -1.06 14.34
N LEU A 111 -2.05 -1.62 13.15
CA LEU A 111 -3.07 -1.16 12.20
C LEU A 111 -4.50 -1.38 12.70
N GLN A 112 -4.75 -2.49 13.42
CA GLN A 112 -6.04 -2.73 14.08
C GLN A 112 -6.36 -1.65 15.12
N GLN A 113 -5.37 -1.28 15.95
CA GLN A 113 -5.54 -0.24 16.96
C GLN A 113 -5.79 1.12 16.31
N GLU A 114 -5.02 1.49 15.28
CA GLU A 114 -5.19 2.77 14.58
C GLU A 114 -6.59 2.88 13.94
N ILE A 115 -7.09 1.83 13.29
CA ILE A 115 -8.42 1.82 12.67
C ILE A 115 -9.54 1.89 13.72
N ALA A 116 -9.39 1.24 14.87
CA ALA A 116 -10.38 1.31 15.94
C ALA A 116 -10.59 2.73 16.48
N THR A 117 -9.60 3.62 16.31
CA THR A 117 -9.68 5.03 16.71
C THR A 117 -10.23 5.97 15.63
N LEU A 118 -10.48 5.47 14.41
CA LEU A 118 -11.00 6.28 13.32
C LEU A 118 -12.53 6.45 13.41
N PRO A 119 -13.08 7.57 12.89
CA PRO A 119 -14.52 7.77 12.83
C PRO A 119 -15.24 6.66 12.03
N PRO A 120 -16.48 6.27 12.42
CA PRO A 120 -17.25 5.20 11.77
C PRO A 120 -17.50 5.40 10.26
N SER A 121 -17.41 6.63 9.76
CA SER A 121 -17.52 6.98 8.34
C SER A 121 -16.37 6.43 7.46
N ARG A 122 -15.40 5.73 8.05
CA ARG A 122 -14.25 5.10 7.37
C ARG A 122 -14.39 3.58 7.15
N SER A 123 -15.62 3.07 7.00
CA SER A 123 -15.94 1.65 6.77
C SER A 123 -15.13 0.98 5.64
N ALA A 124 -14.79 1.72 4.58
CA ALA A 124 -13.97 1.22 3.47
C ALA A 124 -12.53 0.89 3.87
N ILE A 125 -11.95 1.61 4.84
CA ILE A 125 -10.60 1.34 5.35
C ILE A 125 -10.62 0.06 6.20
N ALA A 126 -11.60 -0.05 7.10
CA ALA A 126 -11.80 -1.25 7.91
C ALA A 126 -12.05 -2.51 7.05
N ALA A 127 -12.85 -2.38 5.98
CA ALA A 127 -13.08 -3.48 5.05
C ALA A 127 -11.79 -3.96 4.36
N ARG A 128 -10.92 -3.03 3.94
CA ARG A 128 -9.62 -3.37 3.32
C ARG A 128 -8.67 -4.02 4.33
N LEU A 129 -8.67 -3.59 5.59
CA LEU A 129 -7.91 -4.24 6.65
C LEU A 129 -8.38 -5.69 6.86
N ASN A 130 -9.69 -5.91 6.97
CA ASN A 130 -10.26 -7.24 7.15
C ASN A 130 -9.85 -8.18 6.00
N GLN A 131 -9.81 -7.69 4.77
CA GLN A 131 -9.31 -8.47 3.63
C GLN A 131 -7.85 -8.88 3.80
N GLY A 132 -6.95 -7.93 4.16
CA GLY A 132 -5.55 -8.24 4.42
C GLY A 132 -5.35 -9.26 5.55
N GLN A 133 -6.16 -9.18 6.61
CA GLN A 133 -6.17 -10.15 7.69
C GLN A 133 -6.54 -11.56 7.23
N THR A 134 -7.62 -11.70 6.47
CA THR A 134 -8.06 -12.99 5.92
C THR A 134 -6.97 -13.60 5.04
N MET A 135 -6.29 -12.78 4.23
CA MET A 135 -5.18 -13.25 3.39
C MET A 135 -3.99 -13.73 4.23
N CYS A 136 -3.56 -12.98 5.27
CA CYS A 136 -2.54 -13.43 6.22
C CYS A 136 -2.89 -14.78 6.85
N PHE A 137 -4.14 -14.93 7.31
CA PHE A 137 -4.61 -16.14 7.97
C PHE A 137 -4.63 -17.35 7.03
N ASN A 138 -5.14 -17.18 5.81
CA ASN A 138 -5.21 -18.26 4.81
C ASN A 138 -3.82 -18.75 4.39
N LEU A 139 -2.85 -17.84 4.21
CA LEU A 139 -1.46 -18.22 3.88
C LEU A 139 -0.78 -18.98 5.02
N ASN A 140 -1.07 -18.62 6.28
CA ASN A 140 -0.55 -19.34 7.44
C ASN A 140 -1.19 -20.75 7.59
N SER A 141 -2.45 -20.89 7.15
CA SER A 141 -3.20 -22.16 7.19
C SER A 141 -2.80 -23.12 6.06
N GLY A 142 -2.42 -22.59 4.89
CA GLY A 142 -1.94 -23.38 3.75
C GLY A 142 -0.52 -23.93 3.91
N ASN A 143 0.26 -23.40 4.87
CA ASN A 143 1.58 -23.91 5.23
C ASN A 143 1.53 -25.00 6.33
N ALA A 144 0.35 -25.35 6.84
CA ALA A 144 0.18 -26.50 7.72
C ALA A 144 0.27 -27.78 6.89
N LYS A 145 1.40 -28.48 7.00
CA LYS A 145 1.57 -29.85 6.47
C LYS A 145 0.34 -30.69 6.86
N PRO A 146 -0.29 -31.43 5.93
CA PRO A 146 -1.42 -32.29 6.31
C PRO A 146 -0.96 -33.27 7.40
N PRO A 147 -1.82 -33.56 8.39
CA PRO A 147 -1.49 -34.55 9.42
C PRO A 147 -1.22 -35.92 8.77
N PRO A 148 -0.33 -36.73 9.38
CA PRO A 148 0.07 -38.04 8.85
C PRO A 148 -1.10 -39.02 8.72
#